data_AF-A0A953W9J9-F1
#
_entry.id   AF-A0A953W9J9-F1
#
_cell.length_a   1.000
_cell.length_b   1.000
_cell.length_c   1.000
_cell.angle_alpha   90.00
_cell.angle_beta   90.00
_cell.angle_gamma   90.00
#
_symmetry.space_group_name_H-M   'P 1'
#
loop_
_entity.id
_entity.type
_entity.pdbx_description
1 polymer ?
#
loop_
_entity_poly.entity_id
_entity_poly.type
_entity_poly.pdbx_seq_one_letter_code
_entity_poly.pdbx_strand_id
1 'polypeptide(L)'
;MSKSQIMRLRAREALHDANLAADKLELCVEPSVIRIYWTAAVTLTRTAMDVLHKVDSENSTQFAAQVKKQWKTIQANENGEHDIFWHFIKAERDMLAHQYRHNAELTWGLLLAEDGKGMLTEAGERIVCEQDFFLLNDGIYANHDGRDILRDALKWVDQRITEIERAI
;
A
#
# COMPACT_ATOMS: atom_id res chain seq x y z
N MET A 1 33.92 -14.72 13.72
CA MET A 1 32.65 -13.99 13.62
C MET A 1 32.33 -13.80 12.14
N SER A 2 31.43 -14.62 11.59
CA SER A 2 31.02 -14.52 10.18
C SER A 2 30.14 -13.29 10.00
N LYS A 3 30.45 -12.44 9.02
CA LYS A 3 29.60 -11.33 8.61
C LYS A 3 28.33 -11.95 8.02
N SER A 4 27.20 -11.79 8.72
CA SER A 4 25.88 -11.95 8.10
C SER A 4 25.84 -11.08 6.85
N GLN A 5 25.85 -11.70 5.67
CA GLN A 5 25.53 -11.00 4.44
C GLN A 5 24.05 -10.62 4.55
N ILE A 6 23.78 -9.33 4.73
CA ILE A 6 22.43 -8.80 4.61
C ILE A 6 21.94 -9.15 3.21
N MET A 7 20.98 -10.07 3.11
CA MET A 7 20.36 -10.43 1.85
C MET A 7 19.60 -9.22 1.33
N ARG A 8 19.99 -8.71 0.16
CA ARG A 8 19.32 -7.56 -0.46
C ARG A 8 18.12 -8.06 -1.27
N LEU A 9 16.93 -7.96 -0.67
CA LEU A 9 15.68 -8.38 -1.30
C LEU A 9 15.12 -7.26 -2.17
N ARG A 10 14.71 -7.58 -3.41
CA ARG A 10 14.01 -6.62 -4.28
C ARG A 10 12.62 -6.28 -3.74
N ALA A 11 12.00 -7.19 -2.98
CA ALA A 11 10.76 -6.92 -2.28
C ALA A 11 10.90 -5.78 -1.26
N ARG A 12 12.06 -5.64 -0.60
CA ARG A 12 12.34 -4.52 0.32
C ARG A 12 12.44 -3.19 -0.42
N GLU A 13 13.04 -3.19 -1.62
CA GLU A 13 13.13 -2.00 -2.48
C GLU A 13 11.73 -1.56 -2.93
N ALA A 14 10.92 -2.49 -3.44
CA ALA A 14 9.54 -2.19 -3.83
C ALA A 14 8.68 -1.71 -2.66
N LEU A 15 8.84 -2.29 -1.47
CA LEU A 15 8.14 -1.85 -0.26
C LEU A 15 8.60 -0.45 0.19
N HIS A 16 9.89 -0.14 0.07
CA HIS A 16 10.41 1.20 0.36
C HIS A 16 9.78 2.24 -0.55
N ASP A 17 9.77 1.98 -1.86
CA ASP A 17 9.16 2.89 -2.84
C ASP A 17 7.64 3.02 -2.62
N ALA A 18 6.96 1.95 -2.21
CA ALA A 18 5.55 1.98 -1.84
C ALA A 18 5.28 2.89 -0.62
N ASN A 19 6.14 2.84 0.40
CA ASN A 19 6.06 3.73 1.56
C ASN A 19 6.30 5.18 1.17
N LEU A 20 7.29 5.47 0.31
CA LEU A 20 7.53 6.82 -0.18
C LEU A 20 6.32 7.37 -0.94
N ALA A 21 5.68 6.54 -1.78
CA ALA A 21 4.46 6.92 -2.48
C ALA A 21 3.30 7.19 -1.50
N ALA A 22 3.15 6.38 -0.45
CA ALA A 22 2.16 6.60 0.61
C ALA A 22 2.44 7.88 1.40
N ASP A 23 3.69 8.19 1.74
CA ASP A 23 4.07 9.44 2.41
C ASP A 23 3.74 10.67 1.56
N LYS A 24 3.94 10.57 0.23
CA LYS A 24 3.53 11.64 -0.69
C LYS A 24 2.02 11.78 -0.76
N LEU A 25 1.29 10.67 -0.75
CA LEU A 25 -0.17 10.66 -0.77
C LEU A 25 -0.78 11.45 0.40
N GLU A 26 -0.23 11.33 1.62
CA GLU A 26 -0.70 12.07 2.81
C GLU A 26 -0.65 13.59 2.63
N LEU A 27 0.31 14.08 1.86
CA LEU A 27 0.57 15.51 1.66
C LEU A 27 -0.11 16.06 0.41
N CYS A 28 -0.70 15.21 -0.42
CA CYS A 28 -1.22 15.62 -1.72
C CYS A 28 -2.66 16.12 -1.60
N VAL A 29 -2.92 17.23 -2.32
CA VAL A 29 -4.21 17.93 -2.35
C VAL A 29 -4.81 18.00 -3.75
N GLU A 30 -4.02 17.65 -4.76
CA GLU A 30 -4.44 17.66 -6.16
C GLU A 30 -5.00 16.29 -6.55
N PRO A 31 -6.27 16.19 -7.01
CA PRO A 31 -6.89 14.90 -7.30
C PRO A 31 -6.14 14.03 -8.31
N SER A 32 -5.53 14.64 -9.34
CA SER A 32 -4.74 13.92 -10.34
C SER A 32 -3.46 13.32 -9.74
N VAL A 33 -2.78 14.07 -8.87
CA VAL A 33 -1.56 13.65 -8.18
C VAL A 33 -1.88 12.57 -7.15
N ILE A 34 -3.01 12.68 -6.44
CA ILE A 34 -3.47 11.63 -5.51
C ILE A 34 -3.73 10.32 -6.24
N ARG A 35 -4.43 10.36 -7.38
CA ARG A 35 -4.63 9.14 -8.19
C ARG A 35 -3.30 8.49 -8.57
N ILE A 36 -2.29 9.28 -8.93
CA ILE A 36 -0.96 8.77 -9.29
C ILE A 36 -0.30 8.09 -8.08
N TYR A 37 -0.22 8.76 -6.93
CA TYR A 37 0.43 8.20 -5.75
C TYR A 37 -0.35 7.02 -5.14
N TRP A 38 -1.68 7.04 -5.17
CA TRP A 38 -2.50 5.88 -4.82
C TRP A 38 -2.17 4.68 -5.69
N THR A 39 -2.21 4.87 -7.02
CA THR A 39 -1.88 3.81 -7.96
C THR A 39 -0.47 3.28 -7.76
N ALA A 40 0.51 4.17 -7.55
CA ALA A 40 1.89 3.79 -7.28
C ALA A 40 2.00 2.97 -5.99
N ALA A 41 1.48 3.48 -4.87
CA ALA A 41 1.61 2.84 -3.57
C ALA A 41 0.93 1.46 -3.53
N VAL A 42 -0.31 1.35 -4.02
CA VAL A 42 -1.04 0.06 -4.06
C VAL A 42 -0.33 -0.94 -4.98
N THR A 43 0.07 -0.50 -6.18
CA THR A 43 0.72 -1.40 -7.15
C THR A 43 2.08 -1.87 -6.64
N LEU A 44 2.88 -0.99 -6.05
CA LEU A 44 4.18 -1.34 -5.47
C LEU A 44 4.03 -2.24 -4.24
N THR A 45 3.01 -2.02 -3.40
CA THR A 45 2.69 -2.91 -2.27
C THR A 45 2.45 -4.34 -2.74
N ARG A 46 1.61 -4.52 -3.78
CA ARG A 46 1.37 -5.85 -4.36
C ARG A 46 2.60 -6.40 -5.08
N THR A 47 3.38 -5.53 -5.71
CA THR A 47 4.64 -5.88 -6.40
C THR A 47 5.65 -6.43 -5.41
N ALA A 48 5.81 -5.85 -4.23
CA ALA A 48 6.70 -6.35 -3.19
C ALA A 48 6.38 -7.83 -2.85
N MET A 49 5.10 -8.17 -2.68
CA MET A 49 4.68 -9.56 -2.46
C MET A 49 4.93 -10.48 -3.66
N ASP A 50 4.69 -10.01 -4.89
CA ASP A 50 4.96 -10.80 -6.11
C ASP A 50 6.45 -11.05 -6.30
N VAL A 51 7.28 -10.04 -6.08
CA VAL A 51 8.74 -10.11 -6.16
C VAL A 51 9.29 -11.03 -5.07
N LEU A 52 8.79 -10.92 -3.83
CA LEU A 52 9.17 -11.82 -2.74
C LEU A 52 8.90 -13.28 -3.13
N HIS A 53 7.72 -13.56 -3.68
CA HIS A 53 7.29 -14.90 -4.02
C HIS A 53 7.99 -15.48 -5.26
N LYS A 54 8.18 -14.67 -6.31
CA LYS A 54 8.58 -15.16 -7.63
C LYS A 54 10.03 -14.88 -7.98
N VAL A 55 10.67 -13.90 -7.34
CA VAL A 55 12.02 -13.45 -7.69
C VAL A 55 12.96 -13.70 -6.52
N ASP A 56 12.69 -13.11 -5.36
CA ASP A 56 13.58 -13.25 -4.20
C ASP A 56 13.58 -14.68 -3.63
N SER A 57 12.53 -15.47 -3.88
CA SER A 57 12.50 -16.89 -3.52
C SER A 57 13.57 -17.73 -4.20
N GLU A 58 14.13 -17.27 -5.32
CA GLU A 58 15.21 -17.96 -6.03
C GLU A 58 16.58 -17.78 -5.37
N ASN A 59 16.71 -16.89 -4.37
CA ASN A 59 17.97 -16.60 -3.70
C ASN A 59 18.56 -17.80 -2.94
N SER A 60 17.72 -18.64 -2.32
CA SER A 60 18.14 -19.89 -1.67
C SER A 60 16.99 -20.87 -1.48
N THR A 61 17.29 -22.16 -1.40
CA THR A 61 16.28 -23.21 -1.16
C THR A 61 15.59 -23.07 0.19
N GLN A 62 16.31 -22.64 1.23
CA GLN A 62 15.74 -22.37 2.55
C GLN A 62 14.79 -21.17 2.51
N PHE A 63 15.18 -20.08 1.82
CA PHE A 63 14.35 -18.91 1.64
C PHE A 63 13.08 -19.25 0.85
N ALA A 64 13.22 -19.97 -0.28
CA ALA A 64 12.12 -20.46 -1.09
C ALA A 64 11.10 -21.27 -0.28
N ALA A 65 11.58 -22.13 0.63
CA ALA A 65 10.72 -22.95 1.47
C ALA A 65 9.89 -22.10 2.45
N GLN A 66 10.48 -21.08 3.08
CA GLN A 66 9.75 -20.18 3.98
C GLN A 66 8.73 -19.33 3.23
N VAL A 67 9.13 -18.75 2.09
CA VAL A 67 8.23 -18.00 1.20
C VAL A 67 7.04 -18.87 0.79
N LYS A 68 7.29 -20.10 0.31
CA LYS A 68 6.24 -21.03 -0.12
C LYS A 68 5.32 -21.42 1.03
N LYS A 69 5.85 -21.61 2.23
CA LYS A 69 5.05 -21.92 3.43
C LYS A 69 4.10 -20.76 3.75
N GLN A 70 4.61 -19.53 3.80
CA GLN A 70 3.79 -18.35 4.08
C GLN A 70 2.78 -18.08 2.96
N TRP A 71 3.15 -18.27 1.70
CA TRP A 71 2.19 -18.12 0.59
C TRP A 71 1.04 -19.12 0.67
N LYS A 72 1.33 -20.37 1.07
CA LYS A 72 0.29 -21.37 1.31
C LYS A 72 -0.66 -20.98 2.44
N THR A 73 -0.19 -20.35 3.52
CA THR A 73 -1.09 -19.90 4.60
C THR A 73 -2.00 -18.78 4.12
N ILE A 74 -1.45 -17.84 3.34
CA ILE A 74 -2.22 -16.75 2.69
C ILE A 74 -3.31 -17.33 1.76
N GLN A 75 -2.98 -18.35 0.99
CA GLN A 75 -3.92 -19.02 0.07
C GLN A 75 -4.96 -19.90 0.76
N ALA A 76 -4.61 -20.53 1.88
CA ALA A 76 -5.53 -21.42 2.59
C ALA A 76 -6.62 -20.66 3.36
N ASN A 77 -6.40 -19.37 3.64
CA ASN A 77 -7.28 -18.55 4.44
C ASN A 77 -7.68 -17.28 3.68
N GLU A 78 -8.52 -17.45 2.66
CA GLU A 78 -9.02 -16.32 1.84
C GLU A 78 -9.86 -15.33 2.67
N ASN A 79 -10.42 -15.76 3.81
CA ASN A 79 -11.21 -14.95 4.73
C ASN A 79 -10.71 -15.12 6.18
N GLY A 80 -10.18 -14.08 6.81
CA GLY A 80 -9.71 -14.06 8.21
C GLY A 80 -8.43 -13.24 8.40
N GLU A 81 -7.36 -13.87 8.92
CA GLU A 81 -6.09 -13.19 9.26
C GLU A 81 -5.37 -12.54 8.06
N HIS A 82 -5.81 -12.84 6.83
CA HIS A 82 -5.22 -12.33 5.59
C HIS A 82 -6.20 -11.47 4.78
N ASP A 83 -7.26 -10.96 5.40
CA ASP A 83 -8.27 -10.11 4.78
C ASP A 83 -7.66 -8.91 4.03
N ILE A 84 -6.66 -8.25 4.62
CA ILE A 84 -5.99 -7.11 4.01
C ILE A 84 -5.31 -7.47 2.68
N PHE A 85 -4.82 -8.71 2.54
CA PHE A 85 -4.23 -9.16 1.29
C PHE A 85 -5.31 -9.35 0.22
N TRP A 86 -6.39 -10.05 0.55
CA TRP A 86 -7.42 -10.43 -0.43
C TRP A 86 -8.33 -9.26 -0.79
N HIS A 87 -8.87 -8.59 0.21
CA HIS A 87 -9.89 -7.55 0.05
C HIS A 87 -9.34 -6.16 -0.20
N PHE A 88 -8.04 -5.94 0.00
CA PHE A 88 -7.40 -4.66 -0.30
C PHE A 88 -6.23 -4.81 -1.28
N ILE A 89 -5.10 -5.40 -0.88
CA ILE A 89 -3.87 -5.41 -1.70
C ILE A 89 -4.11 -6.03 -3.08
N LYS A 90 -4.77 -7.19 -3.13
CA LYS A 90 -5.07 -7.88 -4.38
C LYS A 90 -6.22 -7.20 -5.12
N ALA A 91 -7.35 -6.98 -4.45
CA ALA A 91 -8.55 -6.42 -5.07
C ALA A 91 -8.30 -5.03 -5.68
N GLU A 92 -7.70 -4.12 -4.91
CA GLU A 92 -7.43 -2.75 -5.35
C GLU A 92 -6.42 -2.74 -6.50
N ARG A 93 -5.33 -3.51 -6.41
CA ARG A 93 -4.36 -3.62 -7.52
C ARG A 93 -5.01 -4.19 -8.76
N ASP A 94 -5.79 -5.27 -8.66
CA ASP A 94 -6.46 -5.89 -9.81
C ASP A 94 -7.40 -4.89 -10.49
N MET A 95 -8.12 -4.09 -9.71
CA MET A 95 -9.00 -3.07 -10.24
C MET A 95 -8.24 -1.91 -10.92
N LEU A 96 -7.17 -1.42 -10.30
CA LEU A 96 -6.31 -0.39 -10.89
C LEU A 96 -5.66 -0.88 -12.19
N ALA A 97 -5.10 -2.09 -12.19
CA ALA A 97 -4.35 -2.63 -13.33
C ALA A 97 -5.25 -3.04 -14.51
N HIS A 98 -6.45 -3.57 -14.23
CA HIS A 98 -7.32 -4.10 -15.28
C HIS A 98 -8.41 -3.12 -15.72
N GLN A 99 -8.79 -2.16 -14.88
CA GLN A 99 -9.92 -1.26 -15.15
C GLN A 99 -9.56 0.23 -14.96
N TYR A 100 -8.37 0.54 -14.44
CA TYR A 100 -7.96 1.90 -14.05
C TYR A 100 -9.04 2.61 -13.23
N ARG A 101 -9.67 1.87 -12.33
CA ARG A 101 -10.71 2.34 -11.41
C ARG A 101 -10.13 2.38 -10.00
N HIS A 102 -10.46 3.43 -9.25
CA HIS A 102 -10.03 3.64 -7.86
C HIS A 102 -11.20 3.32 -6.94
N ASN A 103 -10.99 2.53 -5.88
CA ASN A 103 -12.08 2.20 -4.93
C ASN A 103 -12.25 3.31 -3.91
N ALA A 104 -11.35 4.28 -3.90
CA ALA A 104 -11.45 5.44 -3.06
C ALA A 104 -11.74 6.68 -3.90
N GLU A 105 -12.74 7.44 -3.46
CA GLU A 105 -13.02 8.76 -3.98
C GLU A 105 -12.57 9.80 -2.96
N LEU A 106 -11.93 10.86 -3.45
CA LEU A 106 -11.65 12.03 -2.63
C LEU A 106 -12.95 12.77 -2.36
N THR A 107 -13.41 12.70 -1.12
CA THR A 107 -14.44 13.61 -0.65
C THR A 107 -13.74 14.79 0.00
N TRP A 108 -13.49 15.83 -0.79
CA TRP A 108 -12.97 17.08 -0.26
C TRP A 108 -14.08 17.80 0.51
N GLY A 109 -13.87 18.02 1.80
CA GLY A 109 -14.43 19.14 2.53
C GLY A 109 -13.61 20.40 2.22
N LEU A 110 -13.52 20.80 0.95
CA LEU A 110 -12.75 21.97 0.54
C LEU A 110 -13.35 23.24 1.15
N LEU A 111 -12.58 23.95 1.98
CA LEU A 111 -12.84 25.36 2.23
C LEU A 111 -12.42 26.15 0.99
N LEU A 112 -13.41 26.61 0.25
CA LEU A 112 -13.22 27.45 -0.92
C LEU A 112 -13.31 28.91 -0.51
N ALA A 113 -12.40 29.74 -1.02
CA ALA A 113 -12.60 31.18 -1.06
C ALA A 113 -13.77 31.52 -2.00
N GLU A 114 -14.25 32.76 -1.95
CA GLU A 114 -15.37 33.22 -2.81
C GLU A 114 -15.10 33.06 -4.32
N ASP A 115 -13.83 33.00 -4.73
CA ASP A 115 -13.42 32.76 -6.12
C ASP A 115 -13.40 31.27 -6.52
N GLY A 116 -13.83 30.38 -5.62
CA GLY A 116 -13.86 28.93 -5.83
C GLY A 116 -12.51 28.24 -5.74
N LYS A 117 -11.44 28.94 -5.33
CA LYS A 117 -10.13 28.31 -5.08
C LYS A 117 -10.04 27.82 -3.64
N GLY A 118 -9.29 26.73 -3.44
CA GLY A 118 -8.98 26.25 -2.09
C GLY A 118 -8.25 27.32 -1.28
N MET A 119 -8.71 27.58 -0.06
CA MET A 119 -8.07 28.52 0.84
C MET A 119 -6.64 28.07 1.17
N LEU A 120 -5.75 29.05 1.36
CA LEU A 120 -4.35 28.82 1.71
C LEU A 120 -4.03 29.45 3.08
N THR A 121 -3.08 28.89 3.81
CA THR A 121 -2.44 29.50 4.99
C THR A 121 -1.59 30.69 4.54
N GLU A 122 -1.14 31.51 5.49
CA GLU A 122 -0.20 32.60 5.21
C GLU A 122 1.14 32.11 4.64
N ALA A 123 1.51 30.85 4.89
CA ALA A 123 2.68 30.20 4.32
C ALA A 123 2.46 29.67 2.88
N GLY A 124 1.25 29.83 2.32
CA GLY A 124 0.88 29.35 0.99
C GLY A 124 0.51 27.87 0.94
N GLU A 125 0.34 27.22 2.08
CA GLU A 125 -0.08 25.82 2.17
C GLU A 125 -1.60 25.73 2.08
N ARG A 126 -2.18 24.68 1.50
CA ARG A 126 -3.64 24.55 1.47
C ARG A 126 -4.21 24.34 2.88
N ILE A 127 -5.28 25.06 3.19
CA ILE A 127 -6.12 24.78 4.35
C ILE A 127 -7.03 23.61 3.98
N VAL A 128 -6.71 22.45 4.52
CA VAL A 128 -7.53 21.24 4.47
C VAL A 128 -8.39 21.17 5.73
N CYS A 129 -9.62 20.70 5.61
CA CYS A 129 -10.48 20.47 6.76
C CYS A 129 -10.11 19.13 7.41
N GLU A 130 -10.31 19.00 8.72
CA GLU A 130 -10.18 17.71 9.43
C GLU A 130 -11.13 16.61 8.87
N GLN A 131 -12.03 16.97 7.96
CA GLN A 131 -13.03 16.10 7.33
C GLN A 131 -12.72 15.75 5.87
N ASP A 132 -11.49 15.98 5.38
CA ASP A 132 -11.06 15.50 4.07
C ASP A 132 -10.81 13.99 4.12
N PHE A 133 -11.85 13.21 3.78
CA PHE A 133 -11.79 11.76 3.80
C PHE A 133 -11.51 11.18 2.42
N PHE A 134 -10.56 10.24 2.37
CA PHE A 134 -10.30 9.41 1.18
C PHE A 134 -10.97 8.05 1.37
N LEU A 135 -12.31 8.03 1.38
CA LEU A 135 -13.06 6.84 1.79
C LEU A 135 -13.05 5.75 0.71
N LEU A 136 -12.84 4.50 1.13
CA LEU A 136 -13.11 3.35 0.29
C LEU A 136 -14.62 3.16 0.12
N ASN A 137 -15.05 2.90 -1.11
CA ASN A 137 -16.45 2.87 -1.52
C ASN A 137 -17.11 1.50 -1.33
N ASP A 138 -16.32 0.43 -1.39
CA ASP A 138 -16.83 -0.95 -1.39
C ASP A 138 -15.90 -1.91 -0.62
N GLY A 139 -16.41 -3.11 -0.34
CA GLY A 139 -15.73 -4.19 0.36
C GLY A 139 -15.79 -4.07 1.88
N ILE A 140 -15.05 -4.95 2.57
CA ILE A 140 -15.02 -5.00 4.04
C ILE A 140 -14.42 -3.73 4.68
N TYR A 141 -13.72 -2.92 3.90
CA TYR A 141 -13.11 -1.65 4.32
C TYR A 141 -13.93 -0.43 3.87
N ALA A 142 -15.15 -0.61 3.39
CA ALA A 142 -16.00 0.52 3.00
C ALA A 142 -16.12 1.55 4.14
N ASN A 143 -16.14 2.83 3.78
CA ASN A 143 -16.17 3.99 4.68
C ASN A 143 -14.96 4.14 5.61
N HIS A 144 -13.88 3.37 5.41
CA HIS A 144 -12.59 3.64 6.06
C HIS A 144 -11.74 4.54 5.16
N ASP A 145 -10.86 5.33 5.78
CA ASP A 145 -9.88 6.10 5.01
C ASP A 145 -8.90 5.15 4.32
N GLY A 146 -8.84 5.23 2.99
CA GLY A 146 -7.98 4.38 2.16
C GLY A 146 -6.50 4.56 2.47
N ARG A 147 -6.07 5.73 2.96
CA ARG A 147 -4.68 5.95 3.39
C ARG A 147 -4.34 5.10 4.61
N ASP A 148 -5.23 5.05 5.59
CA ASP A 148 -5.05 4.21 6.78
C ASP A 148 -4.99 2.72 6.40
N ILE A 149 -5.92 2.27 5.56
CA ILE A 149 -5.94 0.88 5.07
C ILE A 149 -4.67 0.56 4.27
N LEU A 150 -4.18 1.50 3.46
CA LEU A 150 -2.90 1.37 2.75
C LEU A 150 -1.72 1.26 3.71
N ARG A 151 -1.69 2.04 4.81
CA ARG A 151 -0.65 1.91 5.84
C ARG A 151 -0.68 0.55 6.51
N ASP A 152 -1.86 0.02 6.81
CA ASP A 152 -1.99 -1.31 7.39
C ASP A 152 -1.58 -2.41 6.42
N ALA A 153 -1.88 -2.24 5.13
CA ALA A 153 -1.38 -3.11 4.07
C ALA A 153 0.16 -3.10 3.96
N LEU A 154 0.78 -1.92 4.00
CA LEU A 154 2.24 -1.77 3.99
C LEU A 154 2.90 -2.44 5.20
N LYS A 155 2.37 -2.21 6.41
CA LYS A 155 2.82 -2.88 7.64
C LYS A 155 2.65 -4.39 7.54
N TRP A 156 1.54 -4.86 6.98
CA TRP A 156 1.28 -6.28 6.80
C TRP A 156 2.33 -6.91 5.88
N VAL A 157 2.65 -6.29 4.74
CA VAL A 157 3.71 -6.77 3.83
C VAL A 157 5.08 -6.77 4.52
N ASP A 158 5.40 -5.68 5.24
CA ASP A 158 6.66 -5.56 6.00
C ASP A 158 6.85 -6.70 7.01
N GLN A 159 5.81 -7.01 7.78
CA GLN A 159 5.82 -8.10 8.76
C GLN A 159 6.09 -9.44 8.08
N ARG A 160 5.46 -9.71 6.95
CA ARG A 160 5.62 -10.97 6.21
C ARG A 160 7.05 -11.15 5.68
N ILE A 161 7.65 -10.10 5.11
CA ILE A 161 9.06 -10.12 4.68
C ILE A 161 9.97 -10.35 5.90
N THR A 162 9.74 -9.60 6.98
CA THR A 162 10.55 -9.67 8.21
C THR A 162 10.51 -11.05 8.86
N GLU A 163 9.36 -11.72 8.86
CA GLU A 163 9.21 -13.08 9.39
C GLU A 163 10.03 -14.10 8.61
N ILE A 164 10.06 -13.99 7.29
CA ILE A 164 10.87 -14.86 6.43
C ILE A 164 12.36 -14.62 6.70
N GLU A 165 12.78 -13.36 6.74
CA GLU A 165 14.18 -13.00 7.05
C GLU A 165 14.65 -13.53 8.41
N ARG A 166 13.77 -13.55 9.42
CA ARG A 166 14.09 -14.08 10.76
C ARG A 166 14.10 -15.61 10.84
N ALA A 167 13.44 -16.28 9.89
CA ALA A 167 13.33 -17.74 9.86
C ALA A 167 14.49 -18.44 9.13
N ILE A 168 15.48 -17.67 8.69
CA ILE A 168 16.60 -18.10 7.83
C ILE A 168 17.92 -17.80 8.53
#